data_AF-A0A3B9H8M2-F1
#
_entry.id   AF-A0A3B9H8M2-F1
#
_cell.length_a   1.000
_cell.length_b   1.000
_cell.length_c   1.000
_cell.angle_alpha   90.00
_cell.angle_beta   90.00
_cell.angle_gamma   90.00
#
_symmetry.space_group_name_H-M   'P 1'
#
loop_
_entity.id
_entity.type
_entity.pdbx_description
1 polymer ?
#
loop_
_entity_poly.entity_id
_entity_poly.type
_entity_poly.pdbx_seq_one_letter_code
_entity_poly.pdbx_strand_id
1 'polypeptide(L)'
;MRIFTDIRCLQDNSYAERGVGSHSHFILKAIRSQLSVDVEIIGLSDPDIGPLHPSHEGLCDSIRPTFHVGNVSEPSLFLQLSPMTHDTRLPAMLLDRPGIIPLAVIYDFIPLRFSKQYLAQENLLYSYCAALKWLRAYNHYLPISEHVGNETVQLLGAPK
;
A
#
# COMPACT_ATOMS: atom_id res chain seq x y z
N MET A 1 4.50 -7.33 -17.53
CA MET A 1 3.38 -6.78 -16.72
C MET A 1 3.89 -5.61 -15.91
N ARG A 2 3.10 -4.56 -15.71
CA ARG A 2 3.50 -3.37 -14.93
C ARG A 2 2.81 -3.32 -13.58
N ILE A 3 3.59 -3.02 -12.53
CA ILE A 3 3.09 -2.82 -11.17
C ILE A 3 3.54 -1.44 -10.68
N PHE A 4 2.58 -0.54 -10.50
CA PHE A 4 2.79 0.70 -9.77
C PHE A 4 2.68 0.40 -8.28
N THR A 5 3.68 0.80 -7.49
CA THR A 5 3.72 0.46 -6.07
C THR A 5 3.83 1.73 -5.24
N ASP A 6 2.93 1.95 -4.29
CA ASP A 6 3.13 3.00 -3.28
C ASP A 6 4.25 2.57 -2.32
N ILE A 7 5.39 3.25 -2.38
CA ILE A 7 6.58 2.92 -1.58
C ILE A 7 6.82 3.88 -0.43
N ARG A 8 5.83 4.69 -0.02
CA ARG A 8 6.00 5.69 1.05
C ARG A 8 6.42 5.06 2.39
N CYS A 9 5.95 3.86 2.70
CA CYS A 9 6.42 3.10 3.87
C CYS A 9 7.90 2.71 3.82
N LEU A 10 8.55 2.75 2.65
CA LEU A 10 9.98 2.51 2.46
C LEU A 10 10.79 3.81 2.46
N GLN A 11 10.14 4.98 2.36
CA GLN A 11 10.76 6.29 2.51
C GLN A 11 10.79 6.74 3.98
N ASP A 12 9.69 6.53 4.71
CA ASP A 12 9.57 6.99 6.09
C ASP A 12 10.39 6.12 7.06
N ASN A 13 11.40 6.71 7.70
CA ASN A 13 12.26 6.09 8.70
C ASN A 13 11.49 5.45 9.88
N SER A 14 10.26 5.91 10.15
CA SER A 14 9.38 5.34 11.18
C SER A 14 8.89 3.93 10.82
N TYR A 15 8.91 3.57 9.54
CA TYR A 15 8.38 2.31 9.00
C TYR A 15 9.39 1.50 8.19
N ALA A 16 10.31 2.13 7.46
CA ALA A 16 11.16 1.51 6.43
C ALA A 16 11.81 0.20 6.89
N GLU A 17 12.45 0.21 8.06
CA GLU A 17 13.24 -0.93 8.52
C GLU A 17 12.52 -1.86 9.51
N ARG A 18 11.22 -1.66 9.78
CA ARG A 18 10.49 -2.48 10.75
C ARG A 18 9.05 -2.75 10.33
N GLY A 19 8.50 -3.89 10.75
CA GLY A 19 7.08 -4.22 10.58
C GLY A 19 6.62 -4.06 9.13
N VAL A 20 5.87 -2.98 8.86
CA VAL A 20 5.34 -2.63 7.54
C VAL A 20 6.44 -2.56 6.48
N GLY A 21 7.53 -1.83 6.72
CA GLY A 21 8.59 -1.66 5.72
C GLY A 21 9.37 -2.95 5.45
N SER A 22 9.70 -3.73 6.49
CA SER A 22 10.37 -5.03 6.31
C SER A 22 9.51 -6.03 5.51
N HIS A 23 8.21 -6.08 5.78
CA HIS A 23 7.31 -6.96 5.03
C HIS A 23 7.09 -6.47 3.59
N SER A 24 6.99 -5.15 3.39
CA SER A 24 6.92 -4.52 2.08
C SER A 24 8.14 -4.82 1.21
N HIS A 25 9.33 -4.75 1.81
CA HIS A 25 10.59 -5.17 1.17
C HIS A 25 10.55 -6.64 0.74
N PHE A 26 10.08 -7.52 1.63
CA PHE A 26 9.93 -8.94 1.32
C PHE A 26 8.95 -9.18 0.16
N ILE A 27 7.79 -8.51 0.15
CA ILE A 27 6.79 -8.60 -0.92
C ILE A 27 7.43 -8.23 -2.26
N LEU A 28 8.13 -7.10 -2.34
CA LEU A 28 8.75 -6.64 -3.59
C LEU A 28 9.82 -7.62 -4.11
N LYS A 29 10.62 -8.20 -3.20
CA LYS A 29 11.57 -9.27 -3.56
C LYS A 29 10.87 -10.56 -4.02
N ALA A 30 9.79 -10.94 -3.35
CA ALA A 30 9.01 -12.13 -3.68
C ALA A 30 8.37 -11.99 -5.07
N ILE A 31 7.78 -10.84 -5.40
CA ILE A 31 7.23 -10.55 -6.73
C ILE A 31 8.26 -10.83 -7.83
N ARG A 32 9.50 -10.35 -7.67
CA ARG A 32 10.57 -10.56 -8.66
C ARG A 32 11.03 -12.02 -8.80
N SER A 33 11.05 -12.76 -7.70
CA SER A 33 11.61 -14.11 -7.68
C SER A 33 10.58 -15.21 -7.96
N GLN A 34 9.29 -14.96 -7.70
CA GLN A 34 8.24 -15.98 -7.73
C GLN A 34 7.35 -15.88 -8.98
N LEU A 35 7.25 -14.70 -9.60
CA LEU A 35 6.43 -14.56 -10.80
C LEU A 35 7.18 -15.10 -12.02
N SER A 36 6.54 -15.98 -12.77
CA SER A 36 7.07 -16.57 -14.01
C SER A 36 6.95 -15.64 -15.23
N VAL A 37 6.45 -14.43 -15.03
CA VAL A 37 6.26 -13.41 -16.08
C VAL A 37 7.22 -12.26 -15.82
N ASP A 38 7.61 -11.57 -16.88
CA ASP A 38 8.42 -10.35 -16.74
C ASP A 38 7.58 -9.23 -16.08
N VAL A 39 8.15 -8.59 -15.06
CA VAL A 39 7.47 -7.59 -14.23
C VAL A 39 8.32 -6.33 -14.12
N GLU A 40 7.74 -5.21 -14.54
CA GLU A 40 8.28 -3.87 -14.29
C GLU A 40 7.60 -3.30 -13.03
N ILE A 41 8.39 -3.10 -11.97
CA ILE A 41 7.97 -2.50 -10.70
C ILE A 41 8.37 -1.01 -10.70
N ILE A 42 7.35 -0.15 -10.71
CA ILE A 42 7.51 1.31 -10.65
C ILE A 42 7.12 1.77 -9.24
N GLY A 43 8.10 2.24 -8.47
CA GLY A 43 7.86 2.84 -7.16
C GLY A 43 7.28 4.23 -7.30
N LEU A 44 6.15 4.49 -6.65
CA LEU A 44 5.53 5.81 -6.52
C LEU A 44 5.90 6.37 -5.16
N SER A 45 6.65 7.48 -5.17
CA SER A 45 7.21 8.10 -3.98
C SER A 45 6.61 9.47 -3.72
N ASP A 46 6.71 9.91 -2.48
CA ASP A 46 6.31 11.24 -2.03
C ASP A 46 7.54 12.08 -1.67
N PRO A 47 7.85 13.16 -2.42
CA PRO A 47 8.97 14.05 -2.11
C PRO A 47 8.93 14.64 -0.70
N ASP A 48 7.74 14.82 -0.11
CA ASP A 48 7.59 15.44 1.21
C ASP A 48 8.05 14.53 2.35
N ILE A 49 8.17 13.22 2.10
CA ILE A 49 8.69 12.25 3.06
C ILE A 49 10.23 12.17 3.00
N GLY A 50 10.81 12.37 1.81
CA GLY A 50 12.25 12.29 1.56
C GLY A 50 12.62 11.15 0.59
N PRO A 51 13.91 10.84 0.42
CA PRO A 51 14.34 9.79 -0.50
C PRO A 51 13.93 8.39 -0.01
N LEU A 52 14.03 7.40 -0.90
CA LEU A 52 13.93 5.99 -0.51
C LEU A 52 15.05 5.66 0.49
N HIS A 53 14.73 4.89 1.53
CA HIS A 53 15.73 4.46 2.49
C HIS A 53 16.80 3.57 1.80
N PRO A 54 18.11 3.74 2.07
CA PRO A 54 19.18 3.00 1.39
C PRO A 54 19.03 1.47 1.44
N SER A 55 18.48 0.94 2.55
CA SER A 55 18.20 -0.49 2.73
C SER A 55 17.20 -1.09 1.72
N HIS A 56 16.60 -0.26 0.87
CA HIS A 56 15.55 -0.63 -0.08
C HIS A 56 15.90 -0.26 -1.53
N GLU A 57 17.12 0.18 -1.80
CA GLU A 57 17.60 0.43 -3.16
C GLU A 57 17.48 -0.83 -4.03
N GLY A 58 17.20 -0.63 -5.32
CA GLY A 58 17.07 -1.71 -6.31
C GLY A 58 15.81 -2.56 -6.20
N LEU A 59 14.88 -2.28 -5.27
CA LEU A 59 13.61 -3.00 -5.20
C LEU A 59 12.70 -2.69 -6.40
N CYS A 60 12.71 -1.44 -6.87
CA CYS A 60 11.94 -0.97 -8.02
C CYS A 60 12.86 -0.78 -9.24
N ASP A 61 12.35 -1.02 -10.45
CA ASP A 61 13.08 -0.76 -11.70
C ASP A 61 13.19 0.75 -11.96
N SER A 62 12.18 1.50 -11.53
CA SER A 62 12.22 2.97 -11.49
C SER A 62 11.43 3.52 -10.31
N ILE A 63 11.76 4.74 -9.88
CA ILE A 63 11.04 5.47 -8.85
C ILE A 63 10.53 6.78 -9.46
N ARG A 64 9.27 7.11 -9.21
CA ARG A 64 8.59 8.31 -9.69
C ARG A 64 8.06 9.12 -8.51
N PRO A 65 8.41 10.41 -8.38
CA PRO A 65 7.93 11.28 -7.30
C PRO A 65 6.50 11.78 -7.55
N THR A 66 5.59 10.91 -7.99
CA THR A 66 4.22 11.26 -8.31
C THR A 66 3.31 10.04 -8.38
N PHE A 67 2.06 10.22 -7.98
CA PHE A 67 0.98 9.25 -8.19
C PHE A 67 0.19 9.52 -9.48
N HIS A 68 0.57 10.55 -10.24
CA HIS A 68 -0.01 10.81 -11.55
C HIS A 68 0.57 9.82 -12.57
N VAL A 69 -0.21 8.80 -12.87
CA VAL A 69 0.08 7.84 -13.93
C VAL A 69 -0.73 8.24 -15.16
N GLY A 70 -0.04 8.39 -16.30
CA GLY A 70 -0.70 8.65 -17.58
C GLY A 70 -1.57 7.47 -18.04
N ASN A 71 -2.14 7.55 -19.23
CA ASN A 71 -2.92 6.44 -19.78
C ASN A 71 -2.06 5.17 -19.87
N VAL A 72 -2.55 4.07 -19.32
CA VAL A 72 -1.93 2.75 -19.45
C VAL A 72 -2.44 2.09 -20.73
N SER A 73 -1.53 1.63 -21.58
CA SER A 73 -1.86 0.90 -22.81
C SER A 73 -2.17 -0.58 -22.55
N GLU A 74 -1.77 -1.09 -21.38
CA GLU A 74 -1.90 -2.49 -20.98
C GLU A 74 -2.43 -2.58 -19.54
N PRO A 75 -3.16 -3.66 -19.20
CA PRO A 75 -3.58 -3.92 -17.83
C PRO A 75 -2.38 -3.88 -16.86
N SER A 76 -2.50 -3.04 -15.84
CA SER A 76 -1.47 -2.79 -14.85
C SER A 76 -2.03 -2.99 -13.44
N LEU A 77 -1.15 -3.27 -12.48
CA LEU A 77 -1.53 -3.36 -11.07
C LEU A 77 -1.12 -2.09 -10.33
N PHE A 78 -1.93 -1.67 -9.37
CA PHE A 78 -1.51 -0.71 -8.34
C PHE A 78 -1.43 -1.43 -7.00
N LEU A 79 -0.22 -1.56 -6.44
CA LEU A 79 0.02 -2.20 -5.16
C LEU A 79 0.25 -1.14 -4.08
N GLN A 80 -0.71 -1.00 -3.18
CA GLN A 80 -0.56 -0.20 -1.97
C GLN A 80 0.05 -1.04 -0.86
N LEU A 81 1.32 -0.79 -0.56
CA LEU A 81 2.07 -1.54 0.43
C LEU A 81 1.67 -1.19 1.87
N SER A 82 1.08 -0.02 2.12
CA SER A 82 0.72 0.39 3.48
C SER A 82 -0.49 1.33 3.50
N PRO A 83 -1.71 0.82 3.24
CA PRO A 83 -2.90 1.66 3.04
C PRO A 83 -3.33 2.45 4.29
N MET A 84 -2.85 2.06 5.48
CA MET A 84 -3.28 2.61 6.76
C MET A 84 -2.21 3.49 7.44
N THR A 85 -1.08 3.80 6.79
CA THR A 85 0.05 4.52 7.44
C THR A 85 0.18 5.98 7.03
N HIS A 86 0.05 6.29 5.74
CA HIS A 86 0.23 7.64 5.19
C HIS A 86 -1.09 8.20 4.64
N ASP A 87 -1.07 9.46 4.21
CA ASP A 87 -2.21 10.13 3.59
C ASP A 87 -2.76 9.33 2.40
N THR A 88 -4.08 9.09 2.38
CA THR A 88 -4.73 8.26 1.37
C THR A 88 -5.13 9.01 0.10
N ARG A 89 -5.01 10.34 0.05
CA ARG A 89 -5.40 11.15 -1.12
C ARG A 89 -4.52 10.91 -2.34
N LEU A 90 -3.21 10.72 -2.13
CA LEU A 90 -2.28 10.40 -3.22
C LEU A 90 -2.61 9.05 -3.88
N PRO A 91 -2.69 7.91 -3.15
CA PRO A 91 -3.02 6.63 -3.76
C PRO A 91 -4.47 6.56 -4.26
N ALA A 92 -5.39 7.36 -3.72
CA ALA A 92 -6.76 7.44 -4.21
C ALA A 92 -6.86 7.81 -5.71
N MET A 93 -5.87 8.52 -6.26
CA MET A 93 -5.82 8.90 -7.68
C MET A 93 -5.78 7.70 -8.64
N LEU A 94 -5.44 6.51 -8.15
CA LEU A 94 -5.25 5.29 -8.94
C LEU A 94 -6.38 4.27 -8.77
N LEU A 95 -7.29 4.46 -7.83
CA LEU A 95 -8.29 3.44 -7.46
C LEU A 95 -9.42 3.29 -8.49
N ASP A 96 -9.69 4.33 -9.26
CA ASP A 96 -10.75 4.35 -10.29
C ASP A 96 -10.19 4.39 -11.73
N ARG A 97 -8.87 4.24 -11.89
CA ARG A 97 -8.21 4.40 -13.19
C ARG A 97 -8.50 3.21 -14.11
N PRO A 98 -9.05 3.45 -15.33
CA PRO A 98 -9.25 2.38 -16.29
C PRO A 98 -7.95 1.65 -16.61
N GLY A 99 -8.00 0.30 -16.60
CA GLY A 99 -6.85 -0.55 -16.88
C GLY A 99 -5.88 -0.71 -15.71
N ILE A 100 -6.14 -0.11 -14.55
CA ILE A 100 -5.37 -0.32 -13.32
C ILE A 100 -6.22 -1.10 -12.32
N ILE A 101 -5.67 -2.19 -11.80
CA ILE A 101 -6.31 -2.99 -10.74
C ILE A 101 -5.64 -2.64 -9.40
N PRO A 102 -6.32 -1.95 -8.47
CA PRO A 102 -5.80 -1.66 -7.13
C PRO A 102 -5.83 -2.85 -6.17
N LEU A 103 -4.69 -3.12 -5.55
CA LEU A 103 -4.46 -4.12 -4.50
C LEU A 103 -3.90 -3.43 -3.24
N ALA A 104 -4.31 -3.89 -2.06
CA ALA A 104 -3.85 -3.36 -0.78
C ALA A 104 -3.32 -4.46 0.14
N VAL A 105 -2.13 -4.26 0.70
CA VAL A 105 -1.56 -5.14 1.73
C VAL A 105 -2.14 -4.77 3.10
N ILE A 106 -2.74 -5.75 3.79
CA ILE A 106 -3.44 -5.51 5.06
C ILE A 106 -2.67 -6.14 6.20
N TYR A 107 -2.19 -5.29 7.11
CA TYR A 107 -1.37 -5.71 8.25
C TYR A 107 -2.24 -6.08 9.45
N ASP A 108 -3.07 -5.14 9.90
CA ASP A 108 -3.94 -5.34 11.04
C ASP A 108 -4.99 -4.22 11.14
N PHE A 109 -5.94 -4.41 12.05
CA PHE A 109 -6.90 -3.41 12.48
C PHE A 109 -6.80 -3.14 14.00
N ILE A 110 -5.60 -3.30 14.58
CA ILE A 110 -5.32 -3.09 16.01
C ILE A 110 -5.79 -1.71 16.48
N PRO A 111 -5.61 -0.61 15.72
CA PRO A 111 -6.09 0.70 16.15
C PRO A 111 -7.60 0.77 16.44
N LEU A 112 -8.44 -0.04 15.78
CA LEU A 112 -9.88 -0.10 16.10
C LEU A 112 -10.14 -0.79 17.44
N ARG A 113 -9.40 -1.85 17.74
CA ARG A 113 -9.53 -2.63 18.98
C ARG A 113 -9.04 -1.85 20.20
N PHE A 114 -8.01 -1.03 20.02
CA PHE A 114 -7.35 -0.24 21.06
C PHE A 114 -7.45 1.26 20.75
N SER A 115 -8.65 1.73 20.42
CA SER A 115 -8.89 3.09 19.97
C SER A 115 -8.47 4.16 20.98
N LYS A 116 -8.57 3.90 22.29
CA LYS A 116 -8.10 4.83 23.33
C LYS A 116 -6.58 5.00 23.33
N GLN A 117 -5.82 4.04 22.82
CA GLN A 117 -4.36 4.09 22.76
C GLN A 117 -3.89 4.69 21.44
N TYR A 118 -4.51 4.30 20.33
CA TYR A 118 -4.03 4.65 18.98
C TYR A 118 -4.81 5.79 18.31
N LEU A 119 -6.07 6.00 18.69
CA LEU A 119 -7.02 6.91 18.04
C LEU A 119 -7.63 7.92 19.04
N ALA A 120 -6.90 8.23 20.11
CA ALA A 120 -7.37 9.14 21.17
C ALA A 120 -7.54 10.59 20.69
N GLN A 121 -6.72 11.00 19.71
CA GLN A 121 -6.78 12.34 19.14
C GLN A 121 -7.74 12.34 17.93
N GLU A 122 -8.56 13.38 17.82
CA GLU A 122 -9.59 13.49 16.77
C GLU A 122 -9.00 13.40 15.36
N ASN A 123 -7.85 14.05 15.11
CA ASN A 123 -7.16 14.00 13.83
C ASN A 123 -6.73 12.57 13.45
N LEU A 124 -6.23 11.78 14.42
CA LEU A 124 -5.85 10.38 14.17
C LEU A 124 -7.08 9.52 13.88
N LEU A 125 -8.17 9.72 14.62
CA LEU A 125 -9.44 9.04 14.37
C LEU A 125 -10.00 9.35 12.99
N TYR A 126 -10.05 10.64 12.59
CA TYR A 126 -10.54 11.04 11.28
C TYR A 126 -9.68 10.50 10.15
N SER A 127 -8.35 10.58 10.26
CA SER A 127 -7.44 10.01 9.27
C SER A 127 -7.60 8.51 9.14
N TYR A 128 -7.76 7.79 10.25
CA TYR A 128 -7.97 6.35 10.24
C TYR A 128 -9.31 5.97 9.60
N CYS A 129 -10.40 6.68 9.93
CA CYS A 129 -11.71 6.50 9.30
C CYS A 129 -11.68 6.80 7.80
N ALA A 130 -10.96 7.85 7.38
CA ALA A 130 -10.76 8.15 5.97
C ALA A 130 -9.99 7.04 5.26
N ALA A 131 -8.93 6.52 5.89
CA ALA A 131 -8.16 5.40 5.36
C ALA A 131 -9.01 4.14 5.20
N LEU A 132 -9.84 3.79 6.18
CA LEU A 132 -10.81 2.67 6.07
C LEU A 132 -11.80 2.87 4.92
N LYS A 133 -12.28 4.10 4.71
CA LYS A 133 -13.21 4.40 3.62
C LYS A 133 -12.54 4.21 2.26
N TRP A 134 -11.32 4.71 2.10
CA TRP A 134 -10.55 4.52 0.86
C TRP A 134 -10.15 3.06 0.64
N LEU A 135 -9.84 2.35 1.72
CA LEU A 135 -9.47 0.95 1.66
C LEU A 135 -10.59 0.10 1.02
N ARG A 136 -11.87 0.43 1.25
CA ARG A 136 -13.01 -0.25 0.61
C ARG A 136 -13.08 -0.08 -0.92
N ALA A 137 -12.37 0.90 -1.48
CA ALA A 137 -12.35 1.12 -2.93
C ALA A 137 -11.30 0.26 -3.65
N TYR A 138 -10.51 -0.55 -2.94
CA TYR A 138 -9.58 -1.50 -3.55
C TYR A 138 -10.31 -2.74 -4.08
N ASN A 139 -9.80 -3.31 -5.17
CA ASN A 139 -10.37 -4.51 -5.79
C ASN A 139 -9.94 -5.79 -5.07
N HIS A 140 -8.68 -5.84 -4.61
CA HIS A 140 -8.12 -7.01 -3.94
C HIS A 140 -7.39 -6.63 -2.66
N TYR A 141 -7.48 -7.52 -1.68
CA TYR A 141 -6.83 -7.40 -0.38
C TYR A 141 -5.84 -8.53 -0.19
N LEU A 142 -4.64 -8.18 0.29
CA LEU A 142 -3.55 -9.11 0.56
C LEU A 142 -3.27 -9.10 2.07
N PRO A 143 -4.10 -9.79 2.88
CA PRO A 143 -3.90 -9.84 4.32
C PRO A 143 -2.65 -10.66 4.66
N ILE A 144 -1.88 -10.20 5.64
CA ILE A 144 -0.64 -10.89 6.05
C ILE A 144 -0.88 -12.19 6.83
N SER A 145 -2.13 -12.49 7.18
CA SER A 145 -2.54 -13.72 7.88
C SER A 145 -4.02 -14.04 7.66
N GLU A 146 -4.41 -15.28 7.94
CA GLU A 146 -5.82 -15.70 7.91
C GLU A 146 -6.68 -14.90 8.91
N HIS A 147 -6.14 -14.58 10.09
CA HIS A 147 -6.84 -13.76 11.07
C HIS A 147 -7.21 -12.38 10.50
N VAL A 148 -6.23 -11.70 9.90
CA VAL A 148 -6.42 -10.37 9.29
C VAL A 148 -7.32 -10.46 8.07
N GLY A 149 -7.27 -11.57 7.31
CA GLY A 149 -8.19 -11.82 6.20
C GLY A 149 -9.64 -11.89 6.66
N ASN A 150 -9.91 -12.61 7.75
CA ASN A 150 -11.25 -12.66 8.34
C ASN A 150 -11.72 -11.29 8.84
N GLU A 151 -10.84 -10.51 9.50
CA GLU A 151 -11.17 -9.14 9.91
C GLU A 151 -11.46 -8.23 8.70
N THR A 152 -10.68 -8.37 7.62
CA THR A 152 -10.86 -7.61 6.38
C THR A 152 -12.25 -7.84 5.78
N VAL A 153 -12.69 -9.10 5.70
CA VAL A 153 -14.03 -9.46 5.23
C VAL A 153 -15.10 -8.84 6.12
N GLN A 154 -14.95 -8.95 7.45
CA GLN A 154 -15.92 -8.41 8.40
C GLN A 154 -16.05 -6.88 8.35
N LEU A 155 -14.92 -6.16 8.23
CA LEU A 155 -14.89 -4.70 8.31
C LEU A 155 -15.16 -4.02 6.96
N LEU A 156 -14.71 -4.63 5.86
CA LEU A 156 -14.78 -4.03 4.52
C LEU A 156 -15.89 -4.61 3.66
N GLY A 157 -16.46 -5.75 4.03
CA GLY A 157 -17.43 -6.47 3.20
C GLY A 157 -16.79 -7.09 1.95
N ALA A 158 -15.47 -7.34 1.99
CA ALA A 158 -14.74 -7.96 0.89
C ALA A 158 -15.23 -9.41 0.67
N PRO A 159 -15.28 -9.91 -0.57
CA PRO A 159 -15.52 -11.32 -0.83
C PRO A 159 -14.42 -12.18 -0.19
N LYS A 160 -14.79 -13.37 0.30
CA LYS A 160 -13.85 -14.39 0.77
C LYS A 160 -13.10 -15.03 -0.39
#